data_AF-A0A7K1SHI7-F1
#
_entry.id   AF-A0A7K1SHI7-F1
#
_cell.length_a   1.000
_cell.length_b   1.000
_cell.length_c   1.000
_cell.angle_alpha   90.00
_cell.angle_beta   90.00
_cell.angle_gamma   90.00
#
_symmetry.space_group_name_H-M   'P 1'
#
loop_
_entity.id
_entity.type
_entity.pdbx_description
1 polymer ?
#
loop_
_entity_poly.entity_id
_entity_poly.type
_entity_poly.pdbx_seq_one_letter_code
_entity_poly.pdbx_strand_id
1 'polypeptide(L)'
;MKYLLRFHLYDNPSRQSFYQLGPDQWVKKRPQYVYGLPYRLEPEEFGPIGAPGQVYVLANPLRVKPLLDSAKPTQSQLLIEVFFARLEEWGWFREAPEVSPTSTTGMDSYQPKPVEKVAVRAQNSQQ
;
A
#
# COMPACT_ATOMS: atom_id res chain seq x y z
N MET A 1 -22.09 -8.05 2.53
CA MET A 1 -21.56 -7.14 1.49
C MET A 1 -20.36 -7.81 0.83
N LYS A 2 -20.21 -7.74 -0.48
CA LYS A 2 -19.06 -8.30 -1.20
C LYS A 2 -18.22 -7.17 -1.78
N TYR A 3 -16.90 -7.36 -1.81
CA TYR A 3 -15.98 -6.40 -2.40
C TYR A 3 -15.25 -7.08 -3.56
N LEU A 4 -15.16 -6.37 -4.68
CA LEU A 4 -14.31 -6.72 -5.80
C LEU A 4 -13.04 -5.88 -5.70
N LEU A 5 -11.90 -6.53 -5.58
CA LEU A 5 -10.59 -5.88 -5.61
C LEU A 5 -10.05 -5.87 -7.03
N ARG A 6 -9.58 -4.70 -7.45
CA ARG A 6 -8.83 -4.54 -8.69
C ARG A 6 -7.50 -3.86 -8.39
N PHE A 7 -6.43 -4.56 -8.71
CA PHE A 7 -5.08 -4.05 -8.53
C PHE A 7 -4.62 -3.36 -9.80
N HIS A 8 -4.04 -2.18 -9.65
CA HIS A 8 -3.45 -1.41 -10.73
C HIS A 8 -1.97 -1.16 -10.41
N LEU A 9 -1.12 -1.22 -11.43
CA LEU A 9 0.28 -0.83 -11.31
C LEU A 9 0.52 0.41 -12.18
N TYR A 10 1.09 1.45 -11.60
CA TYR A 10 1.53 2.62 -12.35
C TYR A 10 2.71 2.27 -13.25
N ASP A 11 2.72 2.83 -14.46
CA ASP A 11 3.84 2.65 -15.39
C ASP A 11 5.03 3.56 -15.05
N ASN A 12 4.75 4.70 -14.40
CA ASN A 12 5.74 5.73 -14.09
C ASN A 12 5.25 6.68 -12.97
N PRO A 13 6.15 7.53 -12.44
CA PRO A 13 5.86 8.42 -11.31
C PRO A 13 4.79 9.49 -11.55
N SER A 14 4.40 9.77 -12.80
CA SER A 14 3.37 10.78 -13.09
C SER A 14 1.97 10.37 -12.60
N ARG A 15 1.76 9.08 -12.31
CA ARG A 15 0.48 8.49 -11.92
C ARG A 15 -0.66 8.67 -12.93
N GLN A 16 -0.35 9.08 -14.17
CA GLN A 16 -1.33 9.31 -15.22
C GLN A 16 -1.66 8.03 -15.99
N SER A 17 -0.73 7.08 -16.07
CA SER A 17 -0.90 5.81 -16.76
C SER A 17 -0.69 4.63 -15.81
N PHE A 18 -1.55 3.63 -15.94
CA PHE A 18 -1.50 2.40 -15.15
C PHE A 18 -2.13 1.26 -15.95
N TYR A 19 -1.73 0.04 -15.62
CA TYR A 19 -2.37 -1.17 -16.13
C TYR A 19 -2.93 -2.01 -14.99
N GLN A 20 -3.85 -2.91 -15.30
CA GLN A 20 -4.40 -3.84 -14.33
C GLN A 20 -3.40 -4.96 -14.03
N LEU A 21 -3.09 -5.13 -12.74
CA LEU A 21 -2.20 -6.16 -12.24
C LEU A 21 -3.01 -7.41 -11.89
N GLY A 22 -3.05 -8.37 -12.82
CA GLY A 22 -3.74 -9.64 -12.61
C GLY A 22 -5.29 -9.56 -12.62
N PRO A 23 -5.98 -10.69 -12.40
CA PRO A 23 -7.43 -10.75 -12.42
C PRO A 23 -8.07 -10.14 -11.17
N ASP A 24 -9.30 -9.64 -11.32
CA ASP A 24 -10.10 -9.12 -10.20
C ASP A 24 -10.35 -10.18 -9.12
N GLN A 25 -10.34 -9.78 -7.85
CA GLN A 25 -10.47 -10.69 -6.70
C GLN A 25 -11.70 -10.40 -5.85
N TRP A 26 -12.48 -11.44 -5.57
CA TRP A 26 -13.62 -11.33 -4.67
C TRP A 26 -13.21 -11.55 -3.22
N VAL A 27 -13.46 -10.56 -2.36
CA VAL A 27 -13.19 -10.66 -0.93
C VAL A 27 -14.44 -10.43 -0.09
N LYS A 28 -14.51 -11.16 1.03
CA LYS A 28 -15.64 -11.10 1.98
C LYS A 28 -15.50 -9.97 3.00
N LYS A 29 -14.26 -9.55 3.28
CA LYS A 29 -13.94 -8.49 4.24
C LYS A 29 -13.42 -7.26 3.50
N ARG A 30 -13.68 -6.08 4.06
CA ARG A 30 -13.09 -4.84 3.54
C ARG A 30 -11.57 -4.93 3.69
N PRO A 31 -10.79 -4.81 2.61
CA PRO A 31 -9.34 -4.82 2.68
C PRO A 31 -8.82 -3.55 3.33
N GLN A 32 -7.71 -3.67 4.04
CA GLN A 32 -7.02 -2.58 4.69
C GLN A 32 -5.66 -2.40 4.01
N TYR A 33 -5.54 -1.36 3.19
CA TYR A 33 -4.27 -0.94 2.63
C TYR A 33 -3.93 0.45 3.18
N VAL A 34 -2.73 0.57 3.72
CA VAL A 34 -2.12 1.80 4.21
C VAL A 34 -1.15 2.33 3.16
N TYR A 35 -1.30 3.62 2.84
CA TYR A 35 -0.48 4.31 1.86
C TYR A 35 1.01 4.25 2.23
N GLY A 36 1.87 4.01 1.24
CA GLY A 36 3.32 3.95 1.41
C GLY A 36 3.85 2.69 2.09
N LEU A 37 2.99 1.75 2.50
CA LEU A 37 3.45 0.46 3.01
C LEU A 37 3.72 -0.54 1.87
N PRO A 38 4.70 -1.44 2.04
CA PRO A 38 4.98 -2.52 1.11
C PRO A 38 4.00 -3.69 1.30
N TYR A 39 3.63 -4.31 0.20
CA TYR A 39 2.76 -5.48 0.11
C TYR A 39 3.35 -6.50 -0.86
N ARG A 40 3.19 -7.78 -0.54
CA ARG A 40 3.43 -8.87 -1.47
C ARG A 40 2.10 -9.42 -1.92
N LEU A 41 1.91 -9.48 -3.23
CA LEU A 41 0.70 -10.03 -3.84
C LEU A 41 0.99 -11.50 -4.20
N GLU A 42 1.32 -12.30 -3.19
CA GLU A 42 1.70 -13.70 -3.42
C GLU A 42 0.48 -14.57 -3.79
N PRO A 43 0.71 -15.70 -4.50
CA PRO A 43 -0.36 -16.56 -5.00
C PRO A 43 -1.33 -17.08 -3.96
N GLU A 44 -0.89 -17.20 -2.71
CA GLU A 44 -1.69 -17.79 -1.63
C GLU A 44 -2.78 -16.84 -1.12
N GLU A 45 -2.55 -15.53 -1.13
CA GLU A 45 -3.53 -14.55 -0.64
C GLU A 45 -4.53 -14.14 -1.74
N PHE A 46 -4.07 -14.08 -3.00
CA PHE A 46 -4.87 -13.52 -4.11
C PHE A 46 -4.77 -14.26 -5.46
N GLY A 47 -4.10 -15.41 -5.56
CA GLY A 47 -3.78 -16.04 -6.85
C GLY A 47 -2.59 -15.35 -7.56
N PRO A 48 -2.20 -15.77 -8.78
CA PRO A 48 -1.01 -15.23 -9.46
C PRO A 48 -1.22 -13.76 -9.87
N ILE A 49 -0.99 -12.85 -8.93
CA ILE A 49 -1.12 -11.41 -9.13
C ILE A 49 0.27 -10.80 -9.17
N GLY A 50 0.63 -10.25 -10.32
CA GLY A 50 1.96 -9.68 -10.52
C GLY A 50 3.05 -10.72 -10.66
N ALA A 51 4.30 -10.27 -10.50
CA ALA A 51 5.48 -11.10 -10.70
C ALA A 51 5.89 -11.80 -9.39
N PRO A 52 6.34 -13.07 -9.43
CA PRO A 52 6.82 -13.77 -8.24
C PRO A 52 7.95 -13.01 -7.53
N GLY A 53 7.87 -12.91 -6.21
CA GLY A 53 8.88 -12.22 -5.39
C GLY A 53 8.87 -10.68 -5.49
N GLN A 54 8.00 -10.11 -6.32
CA GLN A 54 7.88 -8.66 -6.45
C GLN A 54 7.19 -8.06 -5.22
N VAL A 55 7.76 -6.96 -4.73
CA VAL A 55 7.16 -6.16 -3.66
C VAL A 55 6.57 -4.89 -4.28
N TYR A 56 5.35 -4.56 -3.86
CA TYR A 56 4.59 -3.41 -4.34
C TYR A 56 4.34 -2.44 -3.20
N VAL A 57 4.24 -1.14 -3.47
CA VAL A 57 3.93 -0.11 -2.47
C VAL A 57 2.65 0.60 -2.85
N LEU A 58 1.73 0.77 -1.89
CA LEU A 58 0.49 1.50 -2.15
C LEU A 58 0.81 2.97 -2.47
N ALA A 59 0.58 3.35 -3.72
CA ALA A 59 0.99 4.61 -4.31
C ALA A 59 -0.15 5.63 -4.47
N ASN A 60 -1.38 5.26 -4.10
CA ASN A 60 -2.54 6.15 -4.07
C ASN A 60 -3.54 5.70 -3.00
N PRO A 61 -4.31 6.60 -2.37
CA PRO A 61 -5.45 6.19 -1.56
C PRO A 61 -6.43 5.30 -2.36
N LEU A 62 -7.04 4.35 -1.66
CA LEU A 62 -8.01 3.42 -2.26
C LEU A 62 -9.18 4.17 -2.88
N ARG A 63 -9.56 3.81 -4.11
CA ARG A 63 -10.79 4.32 -4.73
C ARG A 63 -11.89 3.29 -4.58
N VAL A 64 -13.04 3.72 -4.07
CA VAL A 64 -14.18 2.84 -3.80
C VAL A 64 -15.36 3.30 -4.63
N LYS A 65 -15.92 2.41 -5.44
CA LYS A 65 -17.05 2.70 -6.33
C LYS A 65 -18.17 1.67 -6.12
N PRO A 66 -19.45 2.07 -6.24
CA PRO A 66 -20.53 1.11 -6.30
C PRO A 66 -20.38 0.22 -7.53
N LEU A 67 -20.52 -1.09 -7.33
CA LEU A 67 -20.60 -2.06 -8.41
C LEU A 67 -22.06 -2.48 -8.55
N LEU A 68 -22.67 -2.06 -9.65
CA LEU A 68 -24.05 -2.42 -9.98
C LEU A 68 -24.07 -3.82 -10.60
N ASP A 69 -24.75 -4.74 -9.94
CA ASP A 69 -25.05 -6.05 -10.49
C ASP A 69 -26.37 -5.96 -11.28
N SER A 70 -26.27 -6.00 -12.61
CA SER A 70 -27.44 -5.89 -13.50
C SER A 70 -28.44 -7.04 -13.29
N ALA A 71 -28.00 -8.19 -12.80
CA ALA A 71 -28.88 -9.33 -12.50
C ALA A 71 -29.49 -9.25 -11.10
N LYS A 72 -28.84 -8.53 -10.16
CA LYS A 72 -29.28 -8.39 -8.77
C LYS A 72 -29.07 -6.96 -8.25
N PRO A 73 -29.88 -5.99 -8.74
CA PRO A 73 -29.70 -4.57 -8.41
C PRO A 73 -29.85 -4.24 -6.93
N THR A 74 -30.47 -5.13 -6.14
CA THR A 74 -30.65 -4.97 -4.69
C THR A 74 -29.44 -5.39 -3.86
N GLN A 75 -28.42 -6.00 -4.48
CA GLN A 75 -27.26 -6.49 -3.76
C GLN A 75 -26.11 -5.47 -3.83
N SER A 76 -25.86 -4.77 -2.72
CA SER A 76 -24.77 -3.79 -2.62
C SER A 76 -23.40 -4.46 -2.72
N GLN A 77 -22.70 -4.20 -3.82
CA GLN A 77 -21.33 -4.62 -4.09
C GLN A 77 -20.46 -3.36 -4.28
N LEU A 78 -19.20 -3.43 -3.87
CA LEU A 78 -18.25 -2.34 -4.08
C LEU A 78 -17.03 -2.83 -4.85
N LEU A 79 -16.63 -2.05 -5.85
CA LEU A 79 -15.31 -2.14 -6.47
C LEU A 79 -14.34 -1.30 -5.65
N ILE A 80 -13.22 -1.90 -5.26
CA ILE A 80 -12.10 -1.23 -4.60
C ILE A 80 -10.90 -1.31 -5.54
N GLU A 81 -10.51 -0.17 -6.07
CA GLU A 81 -9.33 -0.01 -6.91
C GLU A 81 -8.12 0.31 -6.00
N VAL A 82 -7.07 -0.49 -6.12
CA VAL A 82 -5.84 -0.41 -5.35
C VAL A 82 -4.71 -0.07 -6.31
N PHE A 83 -4.04 1.06 -6.12
CA PHE A 83 -3.00 1.54 -7.04
C PHE A 83 -1.62 1.39 -6.42
N PHE A 84 -0.80 0.57 -7.06
CA PHE A 84 0.55 0.24 -6.62
C PHE A 84 1.61 0.87 -7.52
N ALA A 85 2.81 0.99 -6.95
CA ALA A 85 4.08 1.11 -7.65
C ALA A 85 4.97 -0.08 -7.26
N ARG A 86 6.02 -0.38 -8.04
CA ARG A 86 7.02 -1.34 -7.58
C ARG A 86 7.88 -0.71 -6.49
N LEU A 87 8.32 -1.49 -5.50
CA LEU A 87 9.08 -0.96 -4.37
C LEU A 87 10.38 -0.25 -4.82
N GLU A 88 11.07 -0.80 -5.81
CA GLU A 88 12.29 -0.23 -6.39
C GLU A 88 12.07 1.13 -7.09
N GLU A 89 10.84 1.40 -7.55
CA GLU A 89 10.46 2.65 -8.20
C GLU A 89 9.88 3.66 -7.19
N TRP A 90 9.57 3.24 -5.97
CA TRP A 90 8.84 4.04 -4.99
C TRP A 90 9.49 5.38 -4.65
N GLY A 91 10.83 5.44 -4.66
CA GLY A 91 11.59 6.68 -4.46
C GLY A 91 11.19 7.75 -5.48
N TRP A 92 10.96 7.37 -6.74
CA TRP A 92 10.58 8.28 -7.80
C TRP A 92 9.17 8.87 -7.60
N PHE A 93 8.27 8.13 -6.97
CA PHE A 93 6.90 8.59 -6.69
C PHE A 93 6.83 9.60 -5.53
N ARG A 94 7.87 9.68 -4.68
CA ARG A 94 7.98 10.73 -3.64
C ARG A 94 8.36 12.08 -4.22
N GLU A 95 9.06 12.07 -5.35
CA GLU A 95 9.53 13.26 -6.06
C GLU A 95 8.47 13.83 -7.01
N ALA A 96 7.36 13.11 -7.22
CA ALA A 96 6.26 13.57 -8.06
C ALA A 96 5.71 14.92 -7.54
N PRO A 97 5.43 15.91 -8.43
CA PRO A 97 5.05 17.27 -8.03
C PRO A 97 3.86 17.34 -7.06
N GLU A 98 2.93 16.40 -7.20
CA GLU A 98 1.72 16.23 -6.37
C GLU A 98 1.99 15.71 -4.94
N VAL A 99 3.17 15.15 -4.69
CA VAL A 99 3.66 14.72 -3.37
C VAL A 99 4.79 15.62 -2.86
N SER A 100 5.49 16.29 -3.77
CA SER A 100 6.53 17.25 -3.42
C SER A 100 5.92 18.34 -2.53
N PRO A 101 6.44 18.55 -1.31
CA PRO A 101 5.95 19.58 -0.42
C PRO A 101 6.45 20.95 -0.92
N THR A 102 5.92 21.43 -2.03
CA THR A 102 5.99 22.85 -2.38
C THR A 102 5.01 23.62 -1.48
N SER A 103 5.36 23.72 -0.20
CA SER A 103 4.78 24.65 0.78
C SER A 103 5.66 24.65 2.02
N THR A 104 6.64 25.54 2.04
CA THR A 104 7.31 26.03 3.23
C THR A 104 6.26 26.42 4.27
N THR A 105 6.19 25.73 5.41
CA THR A 105 6.08 26.27 6.78
C THR A 105 5.95 25.10 7.77
N GLY A 106 7.03 24.83 8.51
CA GLY A 106 6.98 24.17 9.82
C GLY A 106 6.64 22.68 9.84
N MET A 107 7.59 21.81 9.50
CA MET A 107 7.71 20.56 10.24
C MET A 107 9.18 20.29 10.52
N ASP A 108 9.52 20.52 11.79
CA ASP A 108 10.76 20.14 12.42
C ASP A 108 11.18 18.72 12.03
N SER A 109 12.47 18.64 11.71
CA SER A 109 13.26 17.43 11.64
C SER A 109 12.84 16.41 12.70
N TYR A 110 12.33 15.26 12.26
CA TYR A 110 12.28 14.07 13.08
C TYR A 110 13.73 13.66 13.37
N GLN A 111 14.28 14.11 14.50
CA GLN A 111 15.51 13.54 15.04
C GLN A 111 15.14 12.26 15.78
N PRO A 112 15.62 11.07 15.35
CA PRO A 112 15.42 9.86 16.13
C PRO A 112 16.06 10.05 17.51
N LYS A 113 15.27 9.91 18.57
CA LYS A 113 15.78 9.92 19.95
C LYS A 113 16.86 8.83 20.08
N PRO A 114 18.04 9.13 20.65
CA PRO A 114 19.02 8.10 20.95
C PRO A 114 18.40 7.06 21.87
N VAL A 115 18.44 5.80 21.45
CA VAL A 115 18.04 4.68 22.29
C VAL A 115 19.04 4.60 23.43
N GLU A 116 18.59 4.91 24.65
CA GLU A 116 19.38 4.78 25.86
C GLU A 116 19.77 3.30 26.03
N LYS A 117 21.07 3.01 25.94
CA LYS A 117 21.58 1.66 26.21
C LYS A 117 21.29 1.34 27.66
N VAL A 118 20.33 0.45 27.89
CA VAL A 118 20.10 -0.15 29.21
C VAL A 118 21.39 -0.87 29.61
N ALA A 119 22.14 -0.26 30.52
CA ALA A 119 23.30 -0.88 31.12
C ALA A 119 22.84 -2.06 31.98
N VAL A 120 23.12 -3.27 31.52
CA VAL A 120 22.96 -4.50 32.30
C VAL A 120 23.97 -4.43 33.44
N ARG A 121 23.49 -4.11 34.64
CA ARG A 121 24.29 -4.11 35.88
C ARG A 121 24.58 -5.57 36.26
N ALA A 122 25.77 -6.05 35.92
CA ALA A 122 26.29 -7.31 36.45
C ALA A 122 26.51 -7.17 37.96
N GLN A 123 25.69 -7.86 38.76
CA GLN A 123 25.97 -8.09 40.17
C GLN A 123 26.88 -9.31 40.27
N ASN A 124 28.20 -9.08 40.32
CA ASN A 124 29.12 -10.09 40.81
C ASN A 124 29.06 -10.08 42.34
N SER A 125 28.46 -11.14 42.87
CA SER A 125 28.63 -11.58 44.25
C SER A 125 29.70 -12.68 44.28
N GLN A 126 30.40 -12.80 45.41
CA GLN A 126 31.40 -13.84 45.76
C GLN A 126 32.84 -13.48 45.31
N GLN A 127 33.88 -13.47 46.14
CA GLN A 127 34.11 -14.02 47.49
C GLN A 127 34.96 -13.06 48.34
#